data_AF-A0A3A5ABJ6-F1
#
_entry.id   AF-A0A3A5ABJ6-F1
#
_cell.length_a   1.000
_cell.length_b   1.000
_cell.length_c   1.000
_cell.angle_alpha   90.00
_cell.angle_beta   90.00
_cell.angle_gamma   90.00
#
_symmetry.space_group_name_H-M   'P 1'
#
loop_
_entity.id
_entity.type
_entity.pdbx_description
1 polymer ?
#
loop_
_entity_poly.entity_id
_entity_poly.type
_entity_poly.pdbx_seq_one_letter_code
_entity_poly.pdbx_strand_id
1 'polypeptide(L)'
;MFPVEDIQHTGKTESRKDDLLERVAELAKISQELAHEAVRQYSTEVEAILKSQCRDSSRIERCLDGMLDFCFDDEMLVLYKRLCRYYLDIDPEATASYVHFYREIWGDESHIGDVPKPRGRQATSNPRSRNRRKTRQGFPGVK
;
A
#
# COMPACT_ATOMS: atom_id res chain seq x y z
N MET A 1 -14.83 13.70 60.34
CA MET A 1 -15.89 14.19 59.41
C MET A 1 -15.16 14.84 58.25
N PHE A 2 -15.09 14.14 57.11
CA PHE A 2 -14.38 14.59 55.90
C PHE A 2 -15.37 15.28 54.97
N PRO A 3 -15.03 16.41 54.34
CA PRO A 3 -15.69 16.83 53.11
C PRO A 3 -14.93 16.22 51.92
N VAL A 4 -15.62 15.39 51.16
CA VAL A 4 -15.22 15.00 49.80
C VAL A 4 -15.67 16.12 48.88
N GLU A 5 -14.73 16.92 48.36
CA GLU A 5 -15.03 17.92 47.34
C GLU A 5 -15.05 17.27 45.95
N ASP A 6 -16.12 17.60 45.24
CA ASP A 6 -16.52 17.04 43.96
C ASP A 6 -15.53 17.28 42.81
N ILE A 7 -15.53 16.28 41.93
CA ILE A 7 -14.67 16.10 40.76
C ILE A 7 -14.89 17.20 39.71
N GLN A 8 -13.91 18.10 39.53
CA GLN A 8 -13.82 19.01 38.37
C GLN A 8 -12.93 18.47 37.23
N HIS A 9 -12.81 17.14 37.06
CA HIS A 9 -11.85 16.55 36.10
C HIS A 9 -12.42 16.19 34.71
N THR A 10 -13.72 16.38 34.47
CA THR A 10 -14.38 15.87 33.25
C THR A 10 -14.49 16.92 32.13
N GLY A 11 -14.55 18.23 32.43
CA GLY A 11 -14.79 19.27 31.40
C GLY A 11 -13.61 19.59 30.47
N LYS A 12 -12.38 19.52 30.95
CA LYS A 12 -11.17 19.84 30.15
C LYS A 12 -10.71 18.68 29.27
N THR A 13 -11.04 17.46 29.67
CA THR A 13 -10.64 16.22 28.98
C THR A 13 -11.49 15.98 27.73
N GLU A 14 -12.78 16.31 27.77
CA GLU A 14 -13.70 16.19 26.62
C GLU A 14 -13.34 17.18 25.51
N SER A 15 -13.18 18.46 25.83
CA SER A 15 -12.78 19.48 24.83
C SER A 15 -11.44 19.19 24.11
N ARG A 16 -10.49 18.51 24.79
CA ARG A 16 -9.21 18.12 24.17
C ARG A 16 -9.34 16.89 23.26
N LYS A 17 -10.26 15.97 23.57
CA LYS A 17 -10.55 14.84 22.67
C LYS A 17 -11.24 15.34 21.40
N ASP A 18 -12.15 16.30 21.54
CA ASP A 18 -12.88 16.88 20.40
C ASP A 18 -11.93 17.57 19.41
N ASP A 19 -10.99 18.40 19.88
CA ASP A 19 -9.94 19.01 19.01
C ASP A 19 -9.05 17.96 18.34
N LEU A 20 -8.70 16.87 19.05
CA LEU A 20 -7.93 15.79 18.45
C LEU A 20 -8.73 15.06 17.37
N LEU A 21 -10.01 14.79 17.59
CA LEU A 21 -10.90 14.15 16.62
C LEU A 21 -11.07 15.03 15.38
N GLU A 22 -11.21 16.34 15.56
CA GLU A 22 -11.32 17.30 14.45
C GLU A 22 -10.06 17.28 13.58
N ARG A 23 -8.86 17.34 14.19
CA ARG A 23 -7.59 17.26 13.46
C ARG A 23 -7.42 15.92 12.73
N VAL A 24 -7.82 14.81 13.36
CA VAL A 24 -7.76 13.49 12.73
C VAL A 24 -8.73 13.40 11.55
N ALA A 25 -9.93 13.98 11.68
CA ALA A 25 -10.90 14.04 10.59
C ALA A 25 -10.38 14.89 9.42
N GLU A 26 -9.73 16.03 9.70
CA GLU A 26 -9.07 16.84 8.67
C GLU A 26 -7.96 16.08 7.94
N LEU A 27 -7.10 15.37 8.68
CA LEU A 27 -6.06 14.54 8.07
C LEU A 27 -6.65 13.42 7.21
N ALA A 28 -7.68 12.72 7.69
CA ALA A 28 -8.37 11.68 6.93
C ALA A 28 -8.95 12.22 5.62
N LYS A 29 -9.55 13.41 5.67
CA LYS A 29 -10.07 14.08 4.48
C LYS A 29 -8.96 14.41 3.47
N ILE A 30 -7.85 14.97 3.92
CA ILE A 30 -6.69 15.27 3.06
C ILE A 30 -6.14 13.98 2.43
N SER A 31 -6.05 12.89 3.20
CA SER A 31 -5.63 11.59 2.69
C SER A 31 -6.57 11.05 1.61
N GLN A 32 -7.89 11.20 1.76
CA GLN A 32 -8.87 10.81 0.74
C GLN A 32 -8.73 11.66 -0.53
N GLU A 33 -8.60 12.97 -0.40
CA GLU A 33 -8.40 13.87 -1.54
C GLU A 33 -7.13 13.52 -2.33
N LEU A 34 -6.04 13.19 -1.61
CA LEU A 34 -4.80 12.73 -2.22
C LEU A 34 -4.98 11.38 -2.94
N ALA A 35 -5.70 10.44 -2.35
CA ALA A 35 -6.00 9.15 -2.97
C ALA A 35 -6.79 9.32 -4.27
N HIS A 36 -7.81 10.19 -4.28
CA HIS A 36 -8.58 10.47 -5.48
C HIS A 36 -7.72 11.04 -6.62
N GLU A 37 -6.80 11.97 -6.31
CA GLU A 37 -5.87 12.49 -7.31
C GLU A 37 -4.91 11.39 -7.81
N ALA A 38 -4.40 10.55 -6.90
CA ALA A 38 -3.58 9.40 -7.27
C ALA A 38 -4.34 8.44 -8.21
N VAL A 39 -5.61 8.14 -7.94
CA VAL A 39 -6.44 7.29 -8.81
C VAL A 39 -6.51 7.85 -10.22
N ARG A 40 -6.69 9.17 -10.39
CA ARG A 40 -6.72 9.81 -11.71
C ARG A 40 -5.40 9.62 -12.48
N GLN A 41 -4.28 9.80 -11.79
CA GLN A 41 -2.94 9.68 -12.39
C GLN A 41 -2.61 8.22 -12.73
N TYR A 42 -2.80 7.31 -11.78
CA TYR A 42 -2.53 5.89 -12.00
C TYR A 42 -3.47 5.27 -13.02
N SER A 43 -4.73 5.70 -13.09
CA SER A 43 -5.66 5.22 -14.11
C SER A 43 -5.11 5.47 -15.51
N THR A 44 -4.54 6.67 -15.74
CA THR A 44 -3.90 7.02 -17.01
C THR A 44 -2.69 6.13 -17.30
N GLU A 45 -1.82 5.89 -16.31
CA GLU A 45 -0.63 5.05 -16.48
C GLU A 45 -0.97 3.58 -16.71
N VAL A 46 -1.94 3.03 -15.96
CA VAL A 46 -2.41 1.65 -16.14
C VAL A 46 -3.03 1.48 -17.52
N GLU A 47 -3.87 2.41 -17.97
CA GLU A 47 -4.40 2.40 -19.33
C GLU A 47 -3.28 2.42 -20.38
N ALA A 48 -2.25 3.24 -20.18
CA ALA A 48 -1.10 3.27 -21.09
C ALA A 48 -0.34 1.93 -21.12
N ILE A 49 -0.11 1.30 -19.97
CA ILE A 49 0.53 -0.02 -19.85
C ILE A 49 -0.29 -1.08 -20.60
N LEU A 50 -1.61 -1.12 -20.36
CA LEU A 50 -2.50 -2.12 -20.95
C LEU A 50 -2.66 -1.95 -22.47
N LYS A 51 -2.86 -0.72 -22.95
CA LYS A 51 -3.00 -0.41 -24.38
C LYS A 51 -1.71 -0.68 -25.15
N SER A 52 -0.56 -0.36 -24.57
CA SER A 52 0.74 -0.65 -25.18
C SER A 52 1.16 -2.11 -25.06
N GLN A 53 0.39 -2.96 -24.34
CA GLN A 53 0.75 -4.34 -24.03
C GLN A 53 2.18 -4.42 -23.45
N CYS A 54 2.52 -3.45 -22.59
CA CYS A 54 3.87 -3.33 -22.05
C CYS A 54 4.21 -4.58 -21.23
N ARG A 55 5.35 -5.22 -21.52
CA ARG A 55 5.88 -6.38 -20.78
C ARG A 55 7.10 -6.05 -19.93
N ASP A 56 7.41 -4.78 -19.75
CA ASP A 56 8.50 -4.34 -18.86
C ASP A 56 8.06 -4.46 -17.40
N SER A 57 8.51 -5.54 -16.76
CA SER A 57 8.27 -5.79 -15.34
C SER A 57 8.67 -4.60 -14.46
N SER A 58 9.76 -3.90 -14.77
CA SER A 58 10.22 -2.78 -13.92
C SER A 58 9.23 -1.62 -13.91
N ARG A 59 8.57 -1.35 -15.04
CA ARG A 59 7.55 -0.31 -15.15
C ARG A 59 6.26 -0.74 -14.44
N ILE A 60 5.83 -1.98 -14.64
CA ILE A 60 4.63 -2.53 -14.01
C ILE A 60 4.78 -2.58 -12.49
N GLU A 61 5.90 -3.11 -12.00
CA GLU A 61 6.23 -3.19 -10.57
C GLU A 61 6.26 -1.80 -9.93
N ARG A 62 6.88 -0.80 -10.57
CA ARG A 62 6.87 0.59 -10.06
C ARG A 62 5.46 1.16 -9.96
N CYS A 63 4.60 0.86 -10.92
CA CYS A 63 3.21 1.30 -10.90
C CYS A 63 2.44 0.60 -9.77
N LEU A 64 2.62 -0.71 -9.59
CA LEU A 64 2.04 -1.47 -8.48
C LEU A 64 2.52 -0.97 -7.12
N ASP A 65 3.83 -0.76 -6.95
CA ASP A 65 4.43 -0.23 -5.71
C ASP A 65 3.77 1.08 -5.31
N GLY A 66 3.63 2.01 -6.25
CA GLY A 66 3.06 3.33 -5.98
C GLY A 66 1.54 3.33 -5.75
N MET A 67 0.79 2.42 -6.37
CA MET A 67 -0.65 2.26 -6.10
C MET A 67 -0.92 1.62 -4.72
N LEU A 68 0.00 0.78 -4.23
CA LEU A 68 -0.17 0.05 -2.98
C LEU A 68 -0.30 0.99 -1.76
N ASP A 69 0.37 2.15 -1.81
CA ASP A 69 0.31 3.20 -0.79
C ASP A 69 -1.10 3.79 -0.62
N PHE A 70 -1.94 3.71 -1.66
CA PHE A 70 -3.28 4.27 -1.71
C PHE A 70 -4.39 3.21 -1.69
N CYS A 71 -4.06 1.92 -1.50
CA CYS A 71 -5.04 0.83 -1.54
C CYS A 71 -6.02 0.78 -0.36
N PHE A 72 -5.99 1.75 0.55
CA PHE A 72 -7.09 2.04 1.48
C PHE A 72 -8.32 2.62 0.76
N ASP A 73 -8.13 3.19 -0.42
CA ASP A 73 -9.19 3.66 -1.29
C ASP A 73 -9.66 2.51 -2.21
N ASP A 74 -10.98 2.33 -2.29
CA ASP A 74 -11.59 1.24 -3.04
C ASP A 74 -11.36 1.36 -4.55
N GLU A 75 -11.38 2.57 -5.10
CA GLU A 75 -11.14 2.80 -6.53
C GLU A 75 -9.70 2.46 -6.90
N MET A 76 -8.74 2.87 -6.05
CA MET A 76 -7.34 2.48 -6.20
C MET A 76 -7.18 0.96 -6.16
N LEU A 77 -7.85 0.28 -5.23
CA LEU A 77 -7.77 -1.17 -5.10
C LEU A 77 -8.30 -1.90 -6.34
N VAL A 78 -9.37 -1.39 -6.96
CA VAL A 78 -9.87 -1.93 -8.23
C VAL A 78 -8.81 -1.82 -9.33
N LEU A 79 -8.16 -0.66 -9.42
CA LEU A 79 -7.12 -0.41 -10.41
C LEU A 79 -5.89 -1.30 -10.18
N TYR A 80 -5.44 -1.41 -8.93
CA TYR A 80 -4.35 -2.28 -8.51
C TYR A 80 -4.63 -3.75 -8.90
N LYS A 81 -5.82 -4.28 -8.55
CA LYS A 81 -6.24 -5.64 -8.91
C LYS A 81 -6.27 -5.85 -10.43
N ARG A 82 -6.66 -4.83 -11.20
CA ARG A 82 -6.66 -4.91 -12.67
C ARG A 82 -5.25 -5.04 -13.23
N LEU A 83 -4.29 -4.24 -12.74
CA LEU A 83 -2.90 -4.35 -13.17
C LEU A 83 -2.26 -5.67 -12.72
N CYS A 84 -2.56 -6.16 -11.51
CA CYS A 84 -2.12 -7.49 -11.06
C CYS A 84 -2.62 -8.62 -11.98
N ARG A 85 -3.88 -8.57 -12.43
CA ARG A 85 -4.40 -9.58 -13.38
C ARG A 85 -3.64 -9.59 -14.70
N TYR A 86 -3.31 -8.41 -15.23
CA TYR A 86 -2.49 -8.30 -16.42
C TYR A 86 -1.07 -8.81 -16.19
N TYR A 87 -0.48 -8.48 -15.04
CA TYR A 87 0.88 -8.89 -14.70
C TYR A 87 0.99 -10.39 -14.43
N LEU A 88 -0.10 -11.06 -14.06
CA LEU A 88 -0.16 -12.51 -13.86
C LEU A 88 0.30 -13.30 -15.11
N ASP A 89 -0.03 -12.81 -16.30
CA ASP A 89 0.36 -13.41 -17.59
C ASP A 89 1.83 -13.13 -17.97
N ILE A 90 2.53 -12.30 -17.18
CA ILE A 90 3.92 -11.90 -17.41
C ILE A 90 4.83 -12.55 -16.38
N ASP A 91 4.53 -12.34 -15.09
CA ASP A 91 5.26 -12.89 -13.96
C ASP A 91 4.28 -13.27 -12.83
N PRO A 92 3.83 -14.55 -12.79
CA PRO A 92 2.88 -14.99 -11.79
C PRO A 92 3.48 -15.07 -10.38
N GLU A 93 4.79 -15.31 -10.23
CA GLU A 93 5.46 -15.36 -8.93
C GLU A 93 5.51 -13.95 -8.30
N ALA A 94 5.89 -12.95 -9.09
CA ALA A 94 5.89 -11.57 -8.66
C ALA A 94 4.47 -11.07 -8.37
N THR A 95 3.49 -11.39 -9.24
CA THR A 95 2.08 -11.04 -9.01
C THR A 95 1.53 -11.61 -7.70
N ALA A 96 1.82 -12.87 -7.39
CA ALA A 96 1.42 -13.49 -6.12
C ALA A 96 2.03 -12.77 -4.90
N SER A 97 3.28 -12.32 -5.02
CA SER A 97 3.95 -11.52 -3.97
C SER A 97 3.24 -10.19 -3.75
N TYR A 98 2.83 -9.48 -4.81
CA TYR A 98 2.06 -8.23 -4.70
C TYR A 98 0.70 -8.43 -4.04
N VAL A 99 -0.03 -9.48 -4.41
CA VAL A 99 -1.29 -9.83 -3.73
C VAL A 99 -1.07 -10.14 -2.24
N HIS A 100 0.02 -10.81 -1.89
CA HIS A 100 0.38 -11.06 -0.50
C HIS A 100 0.70 -9.76 0.25
N PHE A 101 1.50 -8.85 -0.32
CA PHE A 101 1.82 -7.56 0.30
C PHE A 101 0.57 -6.73 0.56
N TYR A 102 -0.37 -6.68 -0.39
CA TYR A 102 -1.67 -6.05 -0.15
C TYR A 102 -2.39 -6.65 1.05
N ARG A 103 -2.46 -7.99 1.16
CA ARG A 103 -3.13 -8.65 2.30
C ARG A 103 -2.42 -8.41 3.62
N GLU A 104 -1.10 -8.30 3.62
CA GLU A 104 -0.32 -8.02 4.83
C GLU A 104 -0.55 -6.60 5.35
N ILE A 105 -0.73 -5.63 4.44
CA ILE A 105 -0.90 -4.21 4.79
C ILE A 105 -2.38 -3.87 5.06
N TRP A 106 -3.29 -4.41 4.23
CA TRP A 106 -4.69 -3.98 4.16
C TRP A 106 -5.71 -5.12 4.32
N GLY A 107 -5.28 -6.38 4.41
CA GLY A 107 -6.22 -7.50 4.58
C GLY A 107 -6.79 -7.54 6.00
N ASP A 108 -8.11 -7.68 6.10
CA ASP A 108 -8.84 -7.67 7.38
C ASP A 108 -8.35 -8.69 8.42
N GLU A 109 -7.88 -8.12 9.53
CA GLU A 109 -8.30 -8.34 10.92
C GLU A 109 -8.84 -9.71 11.33
N SER A 110 -7.93 -10.56 11.81
CA SER A 110 -8.12 -11.18 13.13
C SER A 110 -7.09 -10.55 14.06
N HIS A 111 -7.53 -10.01 15.19
CA HIS A 111 -6.73 -9.45 16.31
C HIS A 111 -6.67 -7.91 16.40
N ILE A 112 -7.84 -7.26 16.52
CA ILE A 112 -7.96 -6.13 17.46
C ILE A 112 -7.75 -6.74 18.88
N GLY A 113 -6.49 -6.93 19.28
CA GLY A 113 -6.16 -7.56 20.56
C GLY A 113 -4.72 -8.06 20.71
N ASP A 114 -4.01 -8.36 19.62
CA ASP A 114 -2.61 -8.79 19.69
C ASP A 114 -1.68 -7.70 19.18
N VAL A 115 -0.82 -7.23 20.08
CA VAL A 115 0.31 -6.36 19.75
C VAL A 115 1.11 -7.02 18.62
N PRO A 116 1.37 -6.31 17.50
CA PRO A 116 2.14 -6.90 16.42
C PRO A 116 3.52 -7.29 16.92
N LYS A 117 3.88 -8.56 16.77
CA LYS A 117 5.24 -9.02 17.04
C LYS A 117 6.18 -8.25 16.12
N PRO A 118 7.19 -7.52 16.63
CA PRO A 118 8.12 -6.82 15.76
C PRO A 118 8.86 -7.87 14.93
N ARG A 119 8.56 -7.94 13.63
CA ARG A 119 9.39 -8.69 12.70
C ARG A 119 10.70 -7.93 12.58
N GLY A 120 11.76 -8.51 13.17
CA GLY A 120 13.13 -8.09 12.94
C GLY A 120 13.34 -7.94 11.43
N ARG A 121 13.88 -6.78 11.05
CA ARG A 121 14.19 -6.32 9.70
C ARG A 121 14.62 -7.47 8.78
N GLN A 122 13.67 -8.18 8.18
CA GLN A 122 13.95 -9.07 7.07
C GLN A 122 14.11 -8.14 5.89
N ALA A 123 15.31 -8.19 5.29
CA ALA A 123 15.68 -7.39 4.15
C ALA A 123 14.50 -7.37 3.17
N THR A 124 14.07 -6.16 2.80
CA THR A 124 13.15 -5.90 1.72
C THR A 124 13.72 -6.55 0.46
N SER A 125 13.50 -7.86 0.27
CA SER A 125 13.70 -8.47 -1.02
C SER A 125 12.50 -8.04 -1.84
N ASN A 126 12.57 -6.79 -2.28
CA ASN A 126 11.89 -6.36 -3.48
C ASN A 126 12.12 -7.47 -4.52
N PRO A 127 11.06 -7.99 -5.19
CA PRO A 127 11.20 -9.00 -6.24
C PRO A 127 12.24 -8.63 -7.32
N ARG A 128 12.59 -7.33 -7.47
CA ARG A 128 13.77 -6.85 -8.23
C ARG A 128 15.06 -7.60 -7.97
N SER A 129 15.27 -8.14 -6.77
CA SER A 129 16.51 -8.84 -6.41
C SER A 129 16.59 -10.28 -6.95
N ARG A 130 15.45 -10.91 -7.27
CA ARG A 130 15.41 -12.32 -7.71
C ARG A 130 15.59 -12.47 -9.22
N ASN A 131 15.06 -11.54 -10.04
CA ASN A 131 15.06 -11.69 -11.51
C ASN A 131 16.33 -11.20 -12.24
N ARG A 132 17.28 -10.52 -11.57
CA ARG A 132 18.50 -10.00 -12.24
C ARG A 132 19.59 -11.06 -12.50
N ARG A 133 19.40 -12.32 -12.09
CA ARG A 133 20.43 -13.39 -12.21
C ARG A 133 20.33 -14.26 -13.47
N LYS A 134 19.31 -14.11 -14.33
CA LYS A 134 19.12 -15.02 -15.48
C LYS A 134 19.59 -14.53 -16.86
N THR A 135 20.09 -13.29 -17.01
CA THR A 135 20.46 -12.75 -18.35
C THR A 135 21.96 -12.55 -18.60
N ARG A 136 22.85 -13.21 -17.84
CA ARG A 136 24.29 -13.27 -18.15
C ARG A 136 24.73 -14.71 -18.47
N GLN A 137 24.24 -15.25 -19.58
CA GLN A 137 24.91 -16.37 -20.23
C GLN A 137 24.73 -16.28 -21.75
N GLY A 138 25.84 -16.10 -22.48
CA GLY A 138 25.92 -16.27 -23.93
C GLY A 138 26.14 -14.99 -24.75
N PHE A 139 27.36 -14.47 -24.77
CA PHE A 139 27.90 -13.84 -25.98
C PHE A 139 28.91 -14.82 -26.59
N PRO A 140 28.66 -15.40 -27.77
CA PRO A 140 29.72 -16.06 -28.53
C PRO A 140 30.56 -14.98 -29.22
N GLY A 141 31.85 -14.93 -28.87
CA GLY A 141 32.84 -14.13 -29.57
C GLY A 141 33.01 -14.64 -31.00
N VAL A 142 32.77 -13.76 -31.97
CA VAL A 142 33.13 -13.98 -33.37
C VAL A 142 34.59 -13.59 -33.53
N LYS A 143 35.40 -14.55 -34.00
CA LYS A 143 36.78 -14.33 -34.44
C LYS A 143 36.81 -13.68 -35.81
#